data_AF-A0A318UD97-F1
#
_entry.id   AF-A0A318UD97-F1
#
_cell.length_a   1.000
_cell.length_b   1.000
_cell.length_c   1.000
_cell.angle_alpha   90.00
_cell.angle_beta   90.00
_cell.angle_gamma   90.00
#
_symmetry.space_group_name_H-M   'P 1'
#
loop_
_entity.id
_entity.type
_entity.pdbx_description
1 polymer ?
#
loop_
_entity_poly.entity_id
_entity_poly.type
_entity_poly.pdbx_seq_one_letter_code
_entity_poly.pdbx_strand_id
1 'polypeptide(L)'
;MEKTKLKNGIEHVALSFSGGGFRAAAYCLGCASYLYKTPYQEGNLLEKIKFISSASGGSITAMLLCYMLRQGKSFPEVYGQLLQHLKGTGLLDKVFDVLKDEQAWIQRPDKNRNLINAFALVYDQLLFEQASYGDLFKSKRNAKFVIDEICVNTTEFNNGLNFRFGTRGVIGNKYLYLSADRDALPLVKQIKLGDILACSSCFPAGLEPLVYPRDFSWNNGEKVLSWEELAAVLKGNNRYNTREKLGFEPRLDMASFMDGGIDDNQGIYAFLQADERERKKYDYDLYLTCDVSSNYLDQPFKYPEPESTEKGTSVSGYIRRFKKGYLAYRIVLGLMVLLTALLLICTSWTRVSYLLLGISTMLLLLQLLFSFLVGPKIKKLNQFLQAKPAEKENTWMLIFKKHYPDLLQLPFSQLRSMLLARLQSVLLLADSIYLKKIRRMSYELLYFKKSYSSDIYDNGITGPTGSPEPRSWGQNIAMTAIYLLSSKNKEVLVTEIKREPWDYHSAKVSAVDARLLKDVFEPADRLRSIVDRATAMDTTLWFDQYQVEAHALENLVIAGQATMCFNMLRLVYRLESESKGWGPLKERLLKDWTKFNQEPGWMYEWYAAGE
;
A
#
# COMPACT_ATOMS: atom_id res chain seq x y z
N MET A 1 26.06 13.13 -24.95
CA MET A 1 26.17 11.90 -24.13
C MET A 1 26.25 10.74 -25.10
N GLU A 2 27.26 9.89 -24.95
CA GLU A 2 27.37 8.63 -25.70
C GLU A 2 26.16 7.75 -25.35
N LYS A 3 25.48 7.17 -26.35
CA LYS A 3 24.28 6.36 -26.09
C LYS A 3 24.69 5.03 -25.46
N THR A 4 23.87 4.52 -24.55
CA THR A 4 24.11 3.20 -23.99
C THR A 4 23.87 2.13 -25.05
N LYS A 5 24.90 1.33 -25.31
CA LYS A 5 24.89 0.27 -26.34
C LYS A 5 24.73 -1.10 -25.70
N LEU A 6 23.62 -1.77 -26.03
CA LEU A 6 23.32 -3.15 -25.63
C LEU A 6 23.86 -4.13 -26.69
N LYS A 7 25.05 -4.68 -26.48
CA LYS A 7 25.73 -5.55 -27.47
C LYS A 7 24.86 -6.71 -27.93
N ASN A 8 24.23 -7.44 -27.00
CA ASN A 8 23.42 -8.61 -27.29
C ASN A 8 21.91 -8.32 -27.35
N GLY A 9 21.49 -7.07 -27.15
CA GLY A 9 20.09 -6.71 -26.97
C GLY A 9 19.68 -6.75 -25.50
N ILE A 10 18.39 -6.99 -25.24
CA ILE A 10 17.82 -7.04 -23.88
C ILE A 10 17.86 -8.48 -23.36
N GLU A 11 18.66 -8.73 -22.33
CA GLU A 11 18.83 -10.05 -21.72
C GLU A 11 18.35 -10.10 -20.26
N HIS A 12 18.61 -9.03 -19.50
CA HIS A 12 18.36 -8.95 -18.07
C HIS A 12 17.53 -7.71 -17.72
N VAL A 13 16.25 -7.91 -17.45
CA VAL A 13 15.33 -6.82 -17.09
C VAL A 13 14.92 -6.94 -15.63
N ALA A 14 14.95 -5.81 -14.93
CA ALA A 14 14.34 -5.66 -13.62
C ALA A 14 13.00 -4.92 -13.75
N LEU A 15 12.02 -5.37 -12.98
CA LEU A 15 10.67 -4.83 -12.99
C LEU A 15 10.26 -4.49 -11.56
N SER A 16 9.52 -3.41 -11.38
CA SER A 16 8.90 -3.08 -10.09
C SER A 16 7.42 -2.80 -10.25
N PHE A 17 6.61 -3.39 -9.37
CA PHE A 17 5.17 -3.19 -9.31
C PHE A 17 4.79 -2.40 -8.07
N SER A 18 4.37 -1.16 -8.28
CA SER A 18 4.10 -0.25 -7.18
C SER A 18 2.86 -0.62 -6.35
N GLY A 19 2.75 -0.03 -5.17
CA GLY A 19 1.52 -0.09 -4.38
C GLY A 19 0.38 0.79 -4.90
N GLY A 20 -0.85 0.41 -4.56
CA GLY A 20 -2.07 1.10 -4.99
C GLY A 20 -3.30 0.21 -5.14
N GLY A 21 -3.44 -0.85 -4.33
CA GLY A 21 -4.62 -1.73 -4.33
C GLY A 21 -4.92 -2.43 -5.66
N PHE A 22 -6.19 -2.71 -5.94
CA PHE A 22 -6.64 -3.36 -7.18
C PHE A 22 -6.32 -2.54 -8.42
N ARG A 23 -6.25 -1.21 -8.29
CA ARG A 23 -5.73 -0.31 -9.33
C ARG A 23 -4.30 -0.68 -9.74
N ALA A 24 -3.41 -0.86 -8.76
CA ALA A 24 -2.04 -1.33 -9.02
C ALA A 24 -2.01 -2.73 -9.61
N ALA A 25 -2.80 -3.65 -9.07
CA ALA A 25 -2.82 -5.04 -9.51
C ALA A 25 -3.20 -5.15 -11.01
N ALA A 26 -4.32 -4.53 -11.40
CA ALA A 26 -4.81 -4.54 -12.77
C ALA A 26 -3.86 -3.82 -13.75
N TYR A 27 -3.34 -2.66 -13.36
CA TYR A 27 -2.39 -1.91 -14.19
C TYR A 27 -1.08 -2.69 -14.41
N CYS A 28 -0.51 -3.27 -13.35
CA CYS A 28 0.70 -4.09 -13.45
C CYS A 28 0.47 -5.37 -14.25
N LEU A 29 -0.73 -5.96 -14.18
CA LEU A 29 -1.11 -7.07 -15.05
C LEU A 29 -1.12 -6.64 -16.52
N GLY A 30 -1.66 -5.44 -16.81
CA GLY A 30 -1.58 -4.82 -18.14
C GLY A 30 -0.14 -4.69 -18.64
N CYS A 31 0.76 -4.13 -17.82
CA CYS A 31 2.19 -4.03 -18.13
C CYS A 31 2.83 -5.39 -18.44
N ALA A 32 2.63 -6.39 -17.58
CA ALA A 32 3.17 -7.74 -17.78
C ALA A 32 2.59 -8.41 -19.04
N SER A 33 1.30 -8.20 -19.31
CA SER A 33 0.61 -8.78 -20.46
C SER A 33 1.13 -8.27 -21.80
N TYR A 34 1.56 -7.00 -21.83
CA TYR A 34 2.22 -6.45 -23.02
C TYR A 34 3.61 -7.05 -23.23
N LEU A 35 4.41 -7.18 -22.16
CA LEU A 35 5.74 -7.81 -22.24
C LEU A 35 5.65 -9.26 -22.71
N TYR A 36 4.64 -10.01 -22.25
CA TYR A 36 4.40 -11.38 -22.71
C TYR A 36 4.02 -11.44 -24.19
N LYS A 37 3.12 -10.55 -24.63
CA LYS A 37 2.60 -10.55 -26.01
C LYS A 37 3.63 -10.07 -27.03
N THR A 38 4.69 -9.40 -26.61
CA THR A 38 5.73 -8.84 -27.47
C THR A 38 6.84 -9.86 -27.74
N PRO A 39 6.92 -10.45 -28.95
CA PRO A 39 7.98 -11.38 -29.30
C PRO A 39 9.33 -10.67 -29.32
N TYR A 40 10.38 -11.34 -28.82
CA TYR A 40 11.72 -10.77 -28.83
C TYR A 40 12.79 -11.87 -28.86
N GLN A 41 13.62 -11.87 -29.91
CA GLN A 41 14.59 -12.92 -30.18
C GLN A 41 13.91 -14.31 -30.08
N GLU A 42 14.49 -15.23 -29.31
CA GLU A 42 13.80 -16.44 -28.86
C GLU A 42 12.89 -16.08 -27.68
N GLY A 43 11.58 -16.28 -27.86
CA GLY A 43 10.56 -16.05 -26.84
C GLY A 43 9.92 -14.66 -26.91
N ASN A 44 9.71 -14.06 -25.74
CA ASN A 44 9.08 -12.76 -25.56
C ASN A 44 9.82 -11.92 -24.51
N LEU A 45 9.46 -10.64 -24.37
CA LEU A 45 10.13 -9.72 -23.44
C LEU A 45 9.92 -10.10 -21.96
N LEU A 46 8.81 -10.74 -21.60
CA LEU A 46 8.58 -11.18 -20.21
C LEU A 46 9.62 -12.23 -19.77
N GLU A 47 10.12 -13.05 -20.70
CA GLU A 47 11.15 -14.07 -20.40
C GLU A 47 12.52 -13.46 -20.09
N LYS A 48 12.72 -12.17 -20.40
CA LYS A 48 13.94 -11.42 -20.06
C LYS A 48 13.90 -10.82 -18.65
N ILE A 49 12.76 -10.88 -17.96
CA ILE A 49 12.65 -10.43 -16.57
C ILE A 49 13.41 -11.38 -15.64
N LYS A 50 14.40 -10.85 -14.91
CA LYS A 50 15.16 -11.60 -13.87
C LYS A 50 14.78 -11.20 -12.46
N PHE A 51 14.27 -9.99 -12.26
CA PHE A 51 13.92 -9.49 -10.95
C PHE A 51 12.57 -8.78 -10.96
N ILE A 52 11.74 -9.08 -9.95
CA ILE A 52 10.54 -8.32 -9.64
C ILE A 52 10.57 -7.84 -8.19
N SER A 53 10.51 -6.54 -7.97
CA SER A 53 10.10 -5.99 -6.67
C SER A 53 8.65 -5.55 -6.68
N SER A 54 8.00 -5.56 -5.52
CA SER A 54 6.60 -5.17 -5.43
C SER A 54 6.22 -4.62 -4.06
N ALA A 55 5.17 -3.80 -4.01
CA ALA A 55 4.51 -3.37 -2.79
C ALA A 55 2.99 -3.39 -2.95
N SER A 56 2.26 -3.66 -1.87
CA SER A 56 0.79 -3.54 -1.77
C SER A 56 0.06 -4.24 -2.92
N GLY A 57 -0.88 -3.56 -3.56
CA GLY A 57 -1.62 -4.09 -4.71
C GLY A 57 -0.74 -4.62 -5.86
N GLY A 58 0.45 -4.05 -6.09
CA GLY A 58 1.40 -4.58 -7.07
C GLY A 58 1.94 -5.96 -6.70
N SER A 59 1.99 -6.29 -5.41
CA SER A 59 2.39 -7.61 -4.91
C SER A 59 1.37 -8.70 -5.23
N ILE A 60 0.08 -8.36 -5.40
CA ILE A 60 -0.95 -9.31 -5.87
C ILE A 60 -0.51 -9.88 -7.22
N THR A 61 -0.18 -9.01 -8.17
CA THR A 61 0.26 -9.38 -9.52
C THR A 61 1.63 -10.06 -9.49
N ALA A 62 2.62 -9.48 -8.79
CA ALA A 62 3.98 -10.02 -8.76
C ALA A 62 4.02 -11.43 -8.18
N MET A 63 3.38 -11.65 -7.03
CA MET A 63 3.40 -12.93 -6.34
C MET A 63 2.63 -13.99 -7.12
N LEU A 64 1.44 -13.68 -7.64
CA LEU A 64 0.65 -14.64 -8.41
C LEU A 64 1.37 -15.03 -9.72
N LEU A 65 1.93 -14.04 -10.43
CA LEU A 65 2.75 -14.27 -11.62
C LEU A 65 3.93 -15.21 -11.33
N CYS A 66 4.75 -14.88 -10.33
CA CYS A 66 5.90 -15.69 -9.97
C CYS A 66 5.51 -17.10 -9.51
N TYR A 67 4.49 -17.20 -8.65
CA TYR A 67 3.99 -18.47 -8.14
C TYR A 67 3.52 -19.38 -9.27
N MET A 68 2.57 -18.91 -10.08
CA MET A 68 1.95 -19.73 -11.13
C MET A 68 2.95 -20.14 -12.22
N LEU A 69 3.82 -19.23 -12.68
CA LEU A 69 4.85 -19.56 -13.67
C LEU A 69 5.80 -20.65 -13.13
N ARG A 70 6.18 -20.59 -11.86
CA ARG A 70 7.01 -21.62 -11.20
C ARG A 70 6.29 -22.96 -11.05
N GLN A 71 4.96 -22.95 -10.94
CA GLN A 71 4.13 -24.15 -11.00
C GLN A 71 3.98 -24.72 -12.42
N GLY A 72 4.52 -24.05 -13.44
CA GLY A 72 4.45 -24.47 -14.84
C GLY A 72 3.18 -24.00 -15.56
N LYS A 73 2.44 -23.06 -14.98
CA LYS A 73 1.29 -22.41 -15.62
C LYS A 73 1.75 -21.43 -16.70
N SER A 74 0.93 -21.26 -17.72
CA SER A 74 1.15 -20.28 -18.78
C SER A 74 0.77 -18.87 -18.32
N PHE A 75 1.33 -17.83 -18.95
CA PHE A 75 0.95 -16.45 -18.65
C PHE A 75 -0.55 -16.17 -18.88
N PRO A 76 -1.22 -16.66 -19.95
CA PRO A 76 -2.66 -16.50 -20.11
C PRO A 76 -3.49 -17.08 -18.95
N GLU A 77 -3.06 -18.21 -18.35
CA GLU A 77 -3.70 -18.73 -17.13
C GLU A 77 -3.54 -17.75 -15.95
N VAL A 78 -2.35 -17.17 -15.76
CA VAL A 78 -2.13 -16.12 -14.75
C VAL A 78 -3.04 -14.93 -14.98
N TYR A 79 -3.11 -14.47 -16.22
CA TYR A 79 -3.91 -13.32 -16.62
C TYR A 79 -5.39 -13.56 -16.33
N GLY A 80 -5.94 -14.71 -16.74
CA GLY A 80 -7.33 -15.07 -16.52
C GLY A 80 -7.67 -15.19 -15.04
N GLN A 81 -6.84 -15.88 -14.26
CA GLN A 81 -7.05 -16.06 -12.82
C GLN A 81 -7.02 -14.72 -12.09
N LEU A 82 -6.02 -13.88 -12.35
CA LEU A 82 -5.93 -12.58 -11.69
C LEU A 82 -7.13 -11.69 -12.06
N LEU A 83 -7.48 -11.61 -13.34
CA LEU A 83 -8.60 -10.80 -13.79
C LEU A 83 -9.92 -11.26 -13.15
N GLN A 84 -10.12 -12.55 -12.96
CA GLN A 84 -11.30 -13.10 -12.27
C GLN A 84 -11.37 -12.65 -10.81
N HIS A 85 -10.26 -12.73 -10.06
CA HIS A 85 -10.25 -12.37 -8.63
C HIS A 85 -10.28 -10.86 -8.37
N LEU A 86 -9.96 -10.05 -9.38
CA LEU A 86 -10.10 -8.59 -9.31
C LEU A 86 -11.53 -8.10 -9.61
N LYS A 87 -12.50 -8.96 -9.95
CA LYS A 87 -13.86 -8.51 -10.31
C LYS A 87 -14.69 -8.08 -9.09
N GLY A 88 -15.19 -6.85 -9.14
CA GLY A 88 -16.19 -6.34 -8.21
C GLY A 88 -15.74 -6.40 -6.75
N THR A 89 -16.65 -6.84 -5.87
CA THR A 89 -16.43 -6.97 -4.42
C THR A 89 -16.15 -8.40 -3.97
N GLY A 90 -16.12 -9.38 -4.86
CA GLY A 90 -16.16 -10.80 -4.48
C GLY A 90 -15.05 -11.25 -3.51
N LEU A 91 -13.85 -10.68 -3.63
CA LEU A 91 -12.78 -10.92 -2.65
C LEU A 91 -13.11 -10.33 -1.27
N LEU A 92 -13.57 -9.08 -1.23
CA LEU A 92 -13.96 -8.39 0.00
C LEU A 92 -15.16 -9.06 0.69
N ASP A 93 -16.15 -9.50 -0.09
CA ASP A 93 -17.30 -10.24 0.44
C ASP A 93 -16.84 -11.52 1.14
N LYS A 94 -15.92 -12.26 0.51
CA LYS A 94 -15.33 -13.46 1.11
C LYS A 94 -14.52 -13.16 2.37
N VAL A 95 -13.85 -12.01 2.44
CA VAL A 95 -13.15 -11.56 3.65
C VAL A 95 -14.12 -11.37 4.81
N PHE A 96 -15.27 -10.74 4.57
CA PHE A 96 -16.30 -10.60 5.61
C PHE A 96 -16.95 -11.93 5.99
N ASP A 97 -17.07 -12.88 5.07
CA ASP A 97 -17.55 -14.24 5.37
C ASP A 97 -16.56 -14.98 6.29
N VAL A 98 -15.27 -14.97 5.95
CA VAL A 98 -14.20 -15.56 6.78
C VAL A 98 -14.13 -14.89 8.15
N LEU A 99 -14.32 -13.57 8.21
CA LEU A 99 -14.31 -12.85 9.48
C LEU A 99 -15.47 -13.30 10.41
N LYS A 100 -16.59 -13.77 9.87
CA LYS A 100 -17.77 -14.23 10.62
C LYS A 100 -17.75 -15.73 10.93
N ASP A 101 -17.10 -16.54 10.08
CA ASP A 101 -17.02 -17.98 10.22
C ASP A 101 -15.96 -18.41 11.25
N GLU A 102 -16.38 -19.05 12.35
CA GLU A 102 -15.46 -19.58 13.37
C GLU A 102 -14.59 -20.73 12.84
N GLN A 103 -15.09 -21.54 11.91
CA GLN A 103 -14.38 -22.72 11.40
C GLN A 103 -13.17 -22.31 10.56
N ALA A 104 -13.25 -21.16 9.89
CA ALA A 104 -12.14 -20.61 9.10
C ALA A 104 -10.87 -20.32 9.92
N TRP A 105 -10.98 -20.18 11.24
CA TRP A 105 -9.86 -19.84 12.14
C TRP A 105 -9.27 -21.03 12.88
N ILE A 106 -9.91 -22.21 12.84
CA ILE A 106 -9.45 -23.41 13.57
C ILE A 106 -8.04 -23.81 13.13
N GLN A 107 -7.72 -23.66 11.85
CA GLN A 107 -6.40 -23.99 11.32
C GLN A 107 -5.33 -22.93 11.65
N ARG A 108 -5.72 -21.82 12.29
CA ARG A 108 -4.88 -20.65 12.58
C ARG A 108 -5.17 -20.10 13.98
N PRO A 109 -5.06 -20.93 15.04
CA PRO A 109 -5.59 -20.60 16.36
C PRO A 109 -4.90 -19.38 17.02
N ASP A 110 -3.63 -19.10 16.69
CA ASP A 110 -2.90 -17.95 17.25
C ASP A 110 -3.07 -16.65 16.45
N LYS A 111 -3.65 -16.73 15.23
CA LYS A 111 -3.84 -15.59 14.35
C LYS A 111 -5.00 -14.74 14.87
N ASN A 112 -4.77 -13.43 15.00
CA ASN A 112 -5.81 -12.53 15.51
C ASN A 112 -6.99 -12.44 14.54
N ARG A 113 -8.21 -12.60 15.06
CA ARG A 113 -9.45 -12.44 14.28
C ARG A 113 -9.73 -10.95 14.02
N ASN A 114 -9.15 -10.44 12.95
CA ASN A 114 -9.30 -9.06 12.48
C ASN A 114 -9.38 -9.00 10.94
N LEU A 115 -9.60 -7.80 10.40
CA LEU A 115 -9.88 -7.63 8.97
C LEU A 115 -8.69 -8.07 8.11
N ILE A 116 -7.47 -7.65 8.46
CA ILE A 116 -6.29 -7.99 7.66
C ILE A 116 -5.95 -9.48 7.69
N ASN A 117 -6.15 -10.14 8.83
CA ASN A 117 -5.93 -11.58 8.91
C ASN A 117 -6.99 -12.35 8.13
N ALA A 118 -8.22 -11.85 8.04
CA ALA A 118 -9.22 -12.41 7.13
C ALA A 118 -8.80 -12.24 5.65
N PHE A 119 -8.21 -11.09 5.27
CA PHE A 119 -7.57 -10.94 3.95
C PHE A 119 -6.47 -11.97 3.72
N ALA A 120 -5.58 -12.20 4.70
CA ALA A 120 -4.52 -13.19 4.58
C ALA A 120 -5.05 -14.60 4.27
N LEU A 121 -6.13 -15.03 4.95
CA LEU A 121 -6.78 -16.32 4.69
C LEU A 121 -7.44 -16.38 3.31
N VAL A 122 -8.13 -15.30 2.91
CA VAL A 122 -8.77 -15.24 1.59
C VAL A 122 -7.74 -15.23 0.47
N TYR A 123 -6.61 -14.52 0.61
CA TYR A 123 -5.51 -14.58 -0.33
C TYR A 123 -4.90 -15.98 -0.42
N ASP A 124 -4.65 -16.63 0.73
CA ASP A 124 -4.12 -17.99 0.79
C ASP A 124 -5.04 -18.97 0.05
N GLN A 125 -6.36 -18.84 0.22
CA GLN A 125 -7.36 -19.71 -0.39
C GLN A 125 -7.60 -19.42 -1.88
N LEU A 126 -7.86 -18.16 -2.24
CA LEU A 126 -8.31 -17.79 -3.59
C LEU A 126 -7.16 -17.62 -4.58
N LEU A 127 -6.03 -17.05 -4.15
CA LEU A 127 -4.93 -16.72 -5.06
C LEU A 127 -3.85 -17.80 -5.09
N PHE A 128 -3.59 -18.46 -3.95
CA PHE A 128 -2.40 -19.29 -3.78
C PHE A 128 -2.67 -20.75 -3.49
N GLU A 129 -3.93 -21.19 -3.40
CA GLU A 129 -4.29 -22.60 -3.13
C GLU A 129 -3.53 -23.18 -1.90
N GLN A 130 -3.38 -22.36 -0.85
CA GLN A 130 -2.64 -22.64 0.38
C GLN A 130 -1.12 -22.85 0.22
N ALA A 131 -0.52 -22.32 -0.85
CA ALA A 131 0.90 -22.40 -1.11
C ALA A 131 1.76 -21.69 -0.05
N SER A 132 3.00 -22.16 0.07
CA SER A 132 3.96 -21.64 1.02
C SER A 132 5.02 -20.77 0.35
N TYR A 133 5.76 -20.01 1.15
CA TYR A 133 6.83 -19.14 0.71
C TYR A 133 7.91 -19.91 -0.07
N GLY A 134 8.12 -21.17 0.27
CA GLY A 134 8.99 -22.10 -0.45
C GLY A 134 8.63 -22.30 -1.92
N ASP A 135 7.36 -22.11 -2.30
CA ASP A 135 6.91 -22.22 -3.70
C ASP A 135 7.40 -21.06 -4.57
N LEU A 136 7.79 -19.94 -3.95
CA LEU A 136 8.51 -18.84 -4.62
C LEU A 136 10.02 -19.09 -4.73
N PHE A 137 10.57 -20.20 -4.24
CA PHE A 137 11.99 -20.57 -4.42
C PHE A 137 12.18 -21.67 -5.45
N LYS A 138 11.27 -22.63 -5.50
CA LYS A 138 11.36 -23.79 -6.40
C LYS A 138 10.91 -23.40 -7.81
N SER A 139 11.53 -24.01 -8.82
CA SER A 139 11.00 -24.06 -10.18
C SER A 139 10.91 -25.51 -10.58
N LYS A 140 9.83 -25.91 -11.28
CA LYS A 140 9.75 -27.26 -11.85
C LYS A 140 10.84 -27.42 -12.92
N ARG A 141 11.41 -28.62 -13.03
CA ARG A 141 12.51 -28.95 -13.98
C ARG A 141 12.24 -28.56 -15.45
N ASN A 142 10.97 -28.35 -15.83
CA ASN A 142 10.54 -28.03 -17.19
C ASN A 142 9.95 -26.61 -17.35
N ALA A 143 10.09 -25.72 -16.37
CA ALA A 143 9.61 -24.34 -16.53
C ALA A 143 10.44 -23.65 -17.63
N LYS A 144 9.77 -23.22 -18.72
CA LYS A 144 10.41 -22.63 -19.91
C LYS A 144 11.20 -21.35 -19.61
N PHE A 145 10.72 -20.54 -18.66
CA PHE A 145 11.41 -19.36 -18.18
C PHE A 145 11.04 -19.13 -16.71
N VAL A 146 11.97 -18.56 -15.94
CA VAL A 146 11.81 -18.36 -14.50
C VAL A 146 12.33 -16.98 -14.15
N ILE A 147 11.53 -16.23 -13.40
CA ILE A 147 11.97 -15.00 -12.73
C ILE A 147 12.89 -15.41 -11.58
N ASP A 148 14.16 -15.04 -11.69
CA ASP A 148 15.25 -15.43 -10.80
C ASP A 148 14.99 -15.02 -9.33
N GLU A 149 14.49 -13.80 -9.15
CA GLU A 149 14.24 -13.22 -7.84
C GLU A 149 12.93 -12.42 -7.79
N ILE A 150 12.15 -12.64 -6.73
CA ILE A 150 11.06 -11.76 -6.32
C ILE A 150 11.36 -11.17 -4.95
N CYS A 151 11.01 -9.90 -4.77
CA CYS A 151 11.12 -9.16 -3.51
C CYS A 151 9.78 -8.47 -3.20
N VAL A 152 9.13 -8.87 -2.11
CA VAL A 152 7.87 -8.29 -1.65
C VAL A 152 8.15 -7.36 -0.48
N ASN A 153 7.89 -6.06 -0.68
CA ASN A 153 8.18 -5.02 0.29
C ASN A 153 7.06 -4.94 1.34
N THR A 154 7.47 -4.71 2.58
CA THR A 154 6.62 -4.41 3.74
C THR A 154 7.37 -3.38 4.60
N THR A 155 6.69 -2.75 5.54
CA THR A 155 7.32 -1.82 6.49
C THR A 155 7.20 -2.39 7.89
N GLU A 156 8.33 -2.59 8.59
CA GLU A 156 8.34 -3.04 9.97
C GLU A 156 8.31 -1.86 10.94
N PHE A 157 7.45 -1.94 11.95
CA PHE A 157 7.23 -0.85 12.90
C PHE A 157 8.20 -0.83 14.08
N ASN A 158 9.00 -1.87 14.27
CA ASN A 158 9.94 -1.93 15.39
C ASN A 158 11.06 -0.89 15.22
N ASN A 159 11.55 -0.71 13.99
CA ASN A 159 12.59 0.25 13.63
C ASN A 159 12.15 1.26 12.55
N GLY A 160 10.95 1.12 11.99
CA GLY A 160 10.41 2.02 10.96
C GLY A 160 11.17 1.88 9.64
N LEU A 161 11.55 0.66 9.28
CA LEU A 161 12.31 0.36 8.07
C LEU A 161 11.56 -0.58 7.14
N ASN A 162 12.02 -0.61 5.90
CA ASN A 162 11.65 -1.63 4.94
C ASN A 162 11.99 -3.04 5.42
N PHE A 163 11.04 -3.97 5.39
CA PHE A 163 11.25 -5.39 5.57
C PHE A 163 10.87 -6.13 4.26
N ARG A 164 11.78 -6.95 3.74
CA ARG A 164 11.67 -7.56 2.41
C ARG A 164 11.53 -9.07 2.49
N PHE A 165 10.40 -9.60 2.02
CA PHE A 165 10.28 -11.01 1.72
C PHE A 165 10.88 -11.27 0.33
N GLY A 166 12.21 -11.48 0.31
CA GLY A 166 12.99 -11.77 -0.90
C GLY A 166 13.40 -13.24 -1.03
N THR A 167 13.41 -13.77 -2.26
CA THR A 167 13.85 -15.15 -2.53
C THR A 167 15.38 -15.29 -2.62
N ARG A 168 16.11 -14.18 -2.57
CA ARG A 168 17.57 -14.10 -2.46
C ARG A 168 17.96 -12.99 -1.49
N GLY A 169 19.19 -13.04 -1.01
CA GLY A 169 19.71 -12.06 -0.05
C GLY A 169 19.09 -12.21 1.33
N VAL A 170 19.03 -11.09 2.08
CA VAL A 170 18.48 -11.05 3.44
C VAL A 170 16.95 -10.98 3.37
N ILE A 171 16.27 -11.88 4.08
CA ILE A 171 14.81 -11.85 4.26
C ILE A 171 14.50 -10.88 5.41
N GLY A 172 14.31 -9.60 5.08
CA GLY A 172 14.08 -8.52 6.04
C GLY A 172 15.00 -7.33 5.80
N ASN A 173 15.61 -6.82 6.88
CA ASN A 173 16.61 -5.76 6.84
C ASN A 173 17.75 -6.01 7.83
N LYS A 174 18.72 -5.09 7.89
CA LYS A 174 19.91 -5.21 8.74
C LYS A 174 19.59 -5.37 10.24
N TYR A 175 18.48 -4.77 10.69
CA TYR A 175 18.12 -4.70 12.11
C TYR A 175 17.05 -5.71 12.50
N LEU A 176 16.26 -6.19 11.55
CA LEU A 176 15.22 -7.19 11.78
C LEU A 176 15.09 -8.08 10.54
N TYR A 177 15.35 -9.37 10.70
CA TYR A 177 15.36 -10.34 9.59
C TYR A 177 15.00 -11.75 10.05
N LEU A 178 14.52 -12.57 9.11
CA LEU A 178 14.38 -14.00 9.30
C LEU A 178 15.69 -14.69 8.91
N SER A 179 16.21 -15.55 9.79
CA SER A 179 17.40 -16.34 9.48
C SER A 179 17.17 -17.19 8.23
N ALA A 180 18.10 -17.08 7.29
CA ALA A 180 18.14 -17.87 6.07
C ALA A 180 19.23 -18.97 6.13
N ASP A 181 19.68 -19.31 7.34
CA ASP A 181 20.65 -20.39 7.57
C ASP A 181 20.07 -21.74 7.13
N ARG A 182 20.94 -22.72 6.89
CA ARG A 182 20.56 -24.05 6.35
C ARG A 182 19.43 -24.71 7.15
N ASP A 183 19.43 -24.55 8.47
CA ASP A 183 18.46 -25.18 9.37
C ASP A 183 17.19 -24.33 9.55
N ALA A 184 17.28 -23.00 9.42
CA ALA A 184 16.16 -22.07 9.61
C ALA A 184 15.35 -21.84 8.33
N LEU A 185 16.00 -21.81 7.17
CA LEU A 185 15.35 -21.52 5.89
C LEU A 185 14.21 -22.48 5.53
N PRO A 186 14.29 -23.81 5.80
CA PRO A 186 13.16 -24.72 5.60
C PRO A 186 11.92 -24.32 6.41
N LEU A 187 12.10 -23.81 7.63
CA LEU A 187 11.00 -23.30 8.47
C LEU A 187 10.42 -22.01 7.89
N VAL A 188 11.26 -21.03 7.55
CA VAL A 188 10.82 -19.76 6.94
C VAL A 188 10.02 -20.00 5.66
N LYS A 189 10.41 -21.01 4.86
CA LYS A 189 9.70 -21.41 3.64
C LYS A 189 8.30 -22.01 3.86
N GLN A 190 7.91 -22.30 5.10
CA GLN A 190 6.56 -22.80 5.45
C GLN A 190 5.55 -21.67 5.72
N ILE A 191 5.99 -20.42 5.84
CA ILE A 191 5.11 -19.24 5.89
C ILE A 191 4.19 -19.24 4.67
N LYS A 192 2.91 -18.86 4.81
CA LYS A 192 1.98 -18.84 3.68
C LYS A 192 2.15 -17.61 2.81
N LEU A 193 1.88 -17.78 1.52
CA LEU A 193 1.90 -16.66 0.57
C LEU A 193 0.80 -15.63 0.89
N GLY A 194 -0.36 -16.07 1.38
CA GLY A 194 -1.43 -15.17 1.82
C GLY A 194 -1.00 -14.20 2.93
N ASP A 195 -0.20 -14.67 3.89
CA ASP A 195 0.32 -13.84 4.99
C ASP A 195 1.33 -12.79 4.48
N ILE A 196 2.24 -13.19 3.58
CA ILE A 196 3.22 -12.27 2.96
C ILE A 196 2.50 -11.20 2.14
N LEU A 197 1.49 -11.58 1.35
CA LEU A 197 0.71 -10.63 0.56
C LEU A 197 -0.06 -9.66 1.46
N ALA A 198 -0.69 -10.15 2.52
CA ALA A 198 -1.41 -9.32 3.49
C ALA A 198 -0.48 -8.32 4.19
N CYS A 199 0.74 -8.72 4.57
CA CYS A 199 1.74 -7.77 5.09
C CYS A 199 2.07 -6.67 4.09
N SER A 200 2.15 -6.98 2.80
CA SER A 200 2.46 -5.96 1.79
C SER A 200 1.29 -5.01 1.53
N SER A 201 0.04 -5.44 1.76
CA SER A 201 -1.18 -4.68 1.45
C SER A 201 -1.94 -4.11 2.66
N CYS A 202 -1.36 -4.12 3.87
CA CYS A 202 -2.02 -3.65 5.09
C CYS A 202 -1.80 -2.14 5.31
N PHE A 203 -2.58 -1.31 4.64
CA PHE A 203 -2.42 0.15 4.71
C PHE A 203 -2.94 0.71 6.06
N PRO A 204 -2.18 1.59 6.76
CA PRO A 204 -2.45 1.95 8.15
C PRO A 204 -3.80 2.63 8.45
N ALA A 205 -4.44 3.24 7.46
CA ALA A 205 -5.69 3.96 7.65
C ALA A 205 -6.93 3.04 7.66
N GLY A 206 -6.84 1.84 7.08
CA GLY A 206 -7.99 0.93 6.94
C GLY A 206 -7.79 -0.47 7.50
N LEU A 207 -6.57 -0.86 7.86
CA LEU A 207 -6.23 -2.23 8.25
C LEU A 207 -5.31 -2.23 9.48
N GLU A 208 -5.46 -3.25 10.32
CA GLU A 208 -4.56 -3.51 11.44
C GLU A 208 -3.18 -4.00 10.94
N PRO A 209 -2.08 -3.83 11.72
CA PRO A 209 -0.80 -4.43 11.37
C PRO A 209 -0.85 -5.97 11.51
N LEU A 210 -0.09 -6.67 10.67
CA LEU A 210 0.17 -8.10 10.86
C LEU A 210 1.27 -8.30 11.91
N VAL A 211 1.04 -9.22 12.86
CA VAL A 211 1.96 -9.46 13.97
C VAL A 211 2.65 -10.82 13.81
N TYR A 212 3.92 -10.80 13.41
CA TYR A 212 4.78 -11.96 13.43
C TYR A 212 5.32 -12.20 14.85
N PRO A 213 5.46 -13.47 15.30
CA PRO A 213 5.19 -14.72 14.58
C PRO A 213 3.75 -15.23 14.69
N ARG A 214 2.95 -14.69 15.62
CA ARG A 214 1.63 -15.23 15.96
C ARG A 214 0.68 -15.33 14.77
N ASP A 215 0.57 -14.27 13.98
CA ASP A 215 -0.32 -14.27 12.83
C ASP A 215 0.20 -15.16 11.68
N PHE A 216 1.38 -15.76 11.78
CA PHE A 216 1.98 -16.61 10.74
C PHE A 216 1.96 -18.10 11.09
N SER A 217 1.59 -18.46 12.33
CA SER A 217 1.47 -19.85 12.75
C SER A 217 0.26 -20.51 12.11
N TRP A 218 0.32 -21.84 11.97
CA TRP A 218 -0.79 -22.63 11.44
C TRP A 218 -0.74 -24.09 11.83
N ASN A 219 -1.90 -24.74 11.81
CA ASN A 219 -2.09 -26.15 12.10
C ASN A 219 -3.15 -26.73 11.15
N ASN A 220 -2.76 -27.68 10.30
CA ASN A 220 -3.70 -28.35 9.39
C ASN A 220 -4.01 -29.80 9.80
N GLY A 221 -3.69 -30.20 11.03
CA GLY A 221 -3.87 -31.55 11.57
C GLY A 221 -2.71 -32.51 11.26
N GLU A 222 -2.01 -32.33 10.15
CA GLU A 222 -0.85 -33.16 9.76
C GLU A 222 0.49 -32.47 10.05
N LYS A 223 0.53 -31.15 9.88
CA LYS A 223 1.69 -30.30 10.09
C LYS A 223 1.29 -29.09 10.92
N VAL A 224 2.22 -28.69 11.78
CA VAL A 224 2.11 -27.51 12.62
C VAL A 224 3.32 -26.65 12.36
N LEU A 225 3.09 -25.37 12.12
CA LEU A 225 4.10 -24.32 12.17
C LEU A 225 3.80 -23.49 13.41
N SER A 226 4.55 -23.69 14.48
CA SER A 226 4.27 -23.03 15.76
C SER A 226 4.83 -21.61 15.79
N TRP A 227 4.20 -20.73 16.58
CA TRP A 227 4.70 -19.36 16.73
C TRP A 227 6.05 -19.32 17.45
N GLU A 228 6.37 -20.29 18.32
CA GLU A 228 7.68 -20.42 18.98
C GLU A 228 8.80 -20.76 18.00
N GLU A 229 8.55 -21.68 17.07
CA GLU A 229 9.51 -22.02 16.01
C GLU A 229 9.79 -20.79 15.13
N LEU A 230 8.74 -20.07 14.77
CA LEU A 230 8.83 -18.82 14.00
C LEU A 230 9.55 -17.71 14.80
N ALA A 231 9.28 -17.58 16.10
CA ALA A 231 9.99 -16.65 16.98
C ALA A 231 11.50 -16.91 16.97
N ALA A 232 11.89 -18.19 16.99
CA ALA A 232 13.30 -18.59 17.06
C ALA A 232 14.12 -18.19 15.82
N VAL A 233 13.47 -18.09 14.65
CA VAL A 233 14.14 -17.70 13.39
C VAL A 233 14.12 -16.19 13.15
N LEU A 234 13.31 -15.42 13.88
CA LEU A 234 13.40 -13.96 13.86
C LEU A 234 14.65 -13.51 14.62
N LYS A 235 15.49 -12.74 13.93
CA LYS A 235 16.71 -12.16 14.48
C LYS A 235 16.61 -10.66 14.42
N GLY A 236 17.09 -10.02 15.48
CA GLY A 236 17.14 -8.57 15.56
C GLY A 236 18.50 -8.08 16.06
N ASN A 237 18.95 -6.98 15.49
CA ASN A 237 20.11 -6.25 15.95
C ASN A 237 19.63 -4.90 16.49
N ASN A 238 20.10 -4.49 17.66
CA ASN A 238 19.70 -3.21 18.25
C ASN A 238 20.16 -2.05 17.36
N ARG A 239 19.21 -1.35 16.73
CA ARG A 239 19.46 -0.10 15.99
C ARG A 239 19.86 1.04 16.92
N TYR A 240 19.39 1.00 18.17
CA TYR A 240 19.57 2.05 19.17
C TYR A 240 20.12 1.49 20.49
N ASN A 241 21.44 1.59 20.70
CA ASN A 241 22.07 1.30 22.01
C ASN A 241 21.50 2.15 23.16
N THR A 242 20.71 3.19 22.85
CA THR A 242 20.04 4.08 23.80
C THR A 242 18.68 3.57 24.29
N ARG A 243 18.00 2.64 23.60
CA ARG A 243 16.70 2.11 24.05
C ARG A 243 16.84 1.21 25.29
N GLU A 244 17.91 0.42 25.35
CA GLU A 244 18.29 -0.33 26.56
C GLU A 244 18.53 0.63 27.76
N LYS A 245 19.17 1.79 27.52
CA LYS A 245 19.39 2.81 28.56
C LYS A 245 18.10 3.47 29.07
N LEU A 246 17.00 3.37 28.33
CA LEU A 246 15.69 3.91 28.71
C LEU A 246 14.76 2.84 29.31
N GLY A 247 15.25 1.62 29.56
CA GLY A 247 14.46 0.51 30.11
C GLY A 247 13.45 -0.09 29.13
N PHE A 248 13.58 0.20 27.83
CA PHE A 248 12.82 -0.49 26.79
C PHE A 248 13.61 -1.69 26.31
N GLU A 249 13.28 -2.89 26.79
CA GLU A 249 13.75 -4.14 26.19
C GLU A 249 12.93 -4.38 24.90
N PRO A 250 13.53 -4.28 23.70
CA PRO A 250 12.80 -4.63 22.49
C PRO A 250 12.42 -6.10 22.53
N ARG A 251 11.14 -6.39 22.29
CA ARG A 251 10.67 -7.75 22.00
C ARG A 251 11.19 -8.16 20.61
N LEU A 252 12.45 -8.60 20.57
CA LEU A 252 13.14 -9.03 19.34
C LEU A 252 12.54 -10.32 18.74
N ASP A 253 11.66 -10.98 19.49
CA ASP A 253 10.87 -12.16 19.13
C ASP A 253 9.57 -11.80 18.37
N MET A 254 9.23 -10.52 18.21
CA MET A 254 8.01 -10.09 17.52
C MET A 254 8.27 -8.94 16.55
N ALA A 255 7.55 -8.96 15.43
CA ALA A 255 7.57 -7.89 14.43
C ALA A 255 6.14 -7.50 14.05
N SER A 256 5.88 -6.20 13.93
CA SER A 256 4.63 -5.69 13.36
C SER A 256 4.88 -5.14 11.96
N PHE A 257 4.12 -5.64 10.99
CA PHE A 257 4.26 -5.28 9.58
C PHE A 257 3.07 -4.45 9.10
N MET A 258 3.38 -3.46 8.27
CA MET A 258 2.44 -2.63 7.51
C MET A 258 2.80 -2.62 6.02
N ASP A 259 1.90 -2.05 5.22
CA ASP A 259 2.03 -1.92 3.77
C ASP A 259 3.42 -1.41 3.33
N GLY A 260 4.03 -2.10 2.35
CA GLY A 260 5.37 -1.77 1.84
C GLY A 260 5.45 -0.41 1.13
N GLY A 261 4.29 0.14 0.76
CA GLY A 261 4.11 1.45 0.16
C GLY A 261 4.41 2.63 1.08
N ILE A 262 4.55 2.39 2.38
CA ILE A 262 4.95 3.43 3.35
C ILE A 262 6.43 3.81 3.13
N ASP A 263 7.30 2.82 2.91
CA ASP A 263 8.75 3.01 2.83
C ASP A 263 9.29 2.96 1.38
N ASP A 264 8.95 1.92 0.60
CA ASP A 264 9.45 1.73 -0.77
C ASP A 264 8.31 1.29 -1.71
N ASN A 265 7.35 2.20 -1.92
CA ASN A 265 6.19 1.95 -2.78
C ASN A 265 6.55 1.54 -4.20
N GLN A 266 7.66 2.03 -4.74
CA GLN A 266 8.05 1.80 -6.12
C GLN A 266 9.00 0.62 -6.28
N GLY A 267 9.39 -0.06 -5.19
CA GLY A 267 10.31 -1.19 -5.22
C GLY A 267 11.73 -0.84 -5.67
N ILE A 268 12.10 0.44 -5.59
CA ILE A 268 13.36 0.98 -6.10
C ILE A 268 14.51 0.60 -5.20
N TYR A 269 14.31 0.72 -3.89
CA TYR A 269 15.34 0.36 -2.92
C TYR A 269 15.66 -1.14 -2.99
N ALA A 270 14.61 -1.98 -3.12
CA ALA A 270 14.77 -3.41 -3.34
C ALA A 270 15.57 -3.73 -4.62
N PHE A 271 15.29 -3.01 -5.72
CA PHE A 271 16.03 -3.18 -6.97
C PHE A 271 17.51 -2.80 -6.81
N LEU A 272 17.82 -1.66 -6.19
CA LEU A 272 19.21 -1.23 -6.00
C LEU A 272 20.03 -2.26 -5.21
N GLN A 273 19.42 -2.92 -4.22
CA GLN A 273 20.07 -4.02 -3.50
C GLN A 273 20.26 -5.26 -4.37
N ALA A 274 19.31 -5.58 -5.26
CA ALA A 274 19.44 -6.70 -6.18
C ALA A 274 20.51 -6.46 -7.24
N ASP A 275 20.55 -5.25 -7.81
CA ASP A 275 21.60 -4.81 -8.74
C ASP A 275 22.99 -4.97 -8.10
N GLU A 276 23.18 -4.43 -6.88
CA GLU A 276 24.46 -4.53 -6.17
C GLU A 276 24.93 -5.98 -5.98
N ARG A 277 24.01 -6.91 -5.70
CA ARG A 277 24.34 -8.33 -5.51
C ARG A 277 24.69 -9.03 -6.83
N GLU A 278 23.94 -8.77 -7.89
CA GLU A 278 24.08 -9.50 -9.16
C GLU A 278 25.20 -8.94 -10.05
N ARG A 279 25.72 -7.73 -9.79
CA ARG A 279 26.85 -7.09 -10.53
C ARG A 279 28.07 -7.98 -10.76
N LYS A 280 28.32 -8.97 -9.91
CA LYS A 280 29.43 -9.94 -10.10
C LYS A 280 29.13 -11.00 -11.17
N LYS A 281 27.85 -11.20 -11.52
CA LYS A 281 27.34 -12.24 -12.40
C LYS A 281 26.83 -11.67 -13.73
N TYR A 282 26.01 -10.63 -13.69
CA TYR A 282 25.52 -9.91 -14.87
C TYR A 282 25.03 -8.51 -14.47
N ASP A 283 24.94 -7.61 -15.44
CA ASP A 283 24.30 -6.30 -15.28
C ASP A 283 22.86 -6.35 -15.78
N TYR A 284 21.94 -5.65 -15.09
CA TYR A 284 20.61 -5.41 -15.66
C TYR A 284 20.72 -4.43 -16.84
N ASP A 285 20.08 -4.77 -17.95
CA ASP A 285 20.01 -3.94 -19.15
C ASP A 285 18.97 -2.84 -19.01
N LEU A 286 17.84 -3.17 -18.39
CA LEU A 286 16.68 -2.28 -18.24
C LEU A 286 16.09 -2.38 -16.85
N TYR A 287 15.61 -1.24 -16.35
CA TYR A 287 14.79 -1.17 -15.16
C TYR A 287 13.45 -0.49 -15.46
N LEU A 288 12.36 -1.23 -15.27
CA LEU A 288 10.99 -0.80 -15.58
C LEU A 288 10.20 -0.63 -14.29
N THR A 289 9.79 0.61 -13.98
CA THR A 289 8.95 0.89 -12.80
C THR A 289 7.49 1.06 -13.21
N CYS A 290 6.64 0.08 -12.92
CA CYS A 290 5.20 0.16 -13.16
C CYS A 290 4.53 0.83 -11.95
N ASP A 291 4.33 2.14 -12.03
CA ASP A 291 3.82 2.94 -10.92
C ASP A 291 2.38 3.42 -11.16
N VAL A 292 1.47 3.20 -10.21
CA VAL A 292 0.12 3.80 -10.25
C VAL A 292 -0.02 5.03 -9.37
N SER A 293 1.08 5.45 -8.71
CA SER A 293 1.11 6.68 -7.94
C SER A 293 1.13 7.90 -8.86
N SER A 294 0.42 8.95 -8.45
CA SER A 294 0.50 10.25 -9.11
C SER A 294 1.38 11.22 -8.31
N ASN A 295 2.16 12.02 -9.03
CA ASN A 295 2.89 13.16 -8.45
C ASN A 295 1.97 14.34 -8.10
N TYR A 296 0.73 14.35 -8.63
CA TYR A 296 -0.24 15.42 -8.44
C TYR A 296 -1.06 15.21 -7.17
N LEU A 297 -1.46 16.30 -6.51
CA LEU A 297 -2.43 16.26 -5.40
C LEU A 297 -3.84 16.24 -5.99
N ASP A 298 -4.63 15.22 -5.65
CA ASP A 298 -5.98 15.07 -6.21
C ASP A 298 -6.95 16.13 -5.68
N GLN A 299 -6.85 16.46 -4.38
CA GLN A 299 -7.54 17.60 -3.80
C GLN A 299 -6.60 18.40 -2.87
N PRO A 300 -6.51 19.73 -3.05
CA PRO A 300 -5.81 20.58 -2.09
C PRO A 300 -6.59 20.62 -0.77
N PHE A 301 -5.89 20.96 0.33
CA PHE A 301 -6.54 21.17 1.61
C PHE A 301 -7.63 22.23 1.50
N LYS A 302 -8.85 21.88 1.91
CA LYS A 302 -9.96 22.80 2.06
C LYS A 302 -10.28 22.92 3.54
N TYR A 303 -10.32 24.14 4.04
CA TYR A 303 -10.69 24.38 5.42
C TYR A 303 -12.18 24.03 5.60
N PRO A 304 -12.57 23.22 6.59
CA PRO A 304 -13.97 22.90 6.84
C PRO A 304 -14.71 24.18 7.22
N GLU A 305 -15.61 24.63 6.35
CA GLU A 305 -16.43 25.80 6.63
C GLU A 305 -17.34 25.50 7.84
N PRO A 306 -17.48 26.44 8.78
CA PRO A 306 -18.44 26.28 9.86
C PRO A 306 -19.85 26.20 9.25
N GLU A 307 -20.63 25.20 9.65
CA GLU A 307 -22.05 25.02 9.26
C GLU A 307 -22.87 26.28 9.64
N SER A 308 -22.96 27.25 8.72
CA SER A 308 -23.82 28.45 8.73
C SER A 308 -23.74 29.41 9.94
N THR A 309 -24.14 30.65 9.67
CA THR A 309 -24.07 31.88 10.48
C THR A 309 -25.02 31.94 11.69
N GLU A 310 -25.47 30.82 12.25
CA GLU A 310 -26.17 30.87 13.53
C GLU A 310 -25.19 31.18 14.65
N LYS A 311 -25.54 32.11 15.54
CA LYS A 311 -24.80 32.41 16.78
C LYS A 311 -24.82 31.16 17.67
N GLY A 312 -23.96 30.20 17.34
CA GLY A 312 -23.86 28.90 17.99
C GLY A 312 -23.60 29.08 19.47
N THR A 313 -24.31 28.32 20.29
CA THR A 313 -24.11 28.36 21.74
C THR A 313 -22.65 27.95 22.04
N SER A 314 -21.98 28.72 22.91
CA SER A 314 -20.62 28.37 23.35
C SER A 314 -20.59 26.99 24.00
N VAL A 315 -19.44 26.33 24.01
CA VAL A 315 -19.30 25.03 24.71
C VAL A 315 -19.65 25.17 26.19
N SER A 316 -19.26 26.27 26.82
CA SER A 316 -19.66 26.62 28.20
C SER A 316 -21.17 26.79 28.34
N GLY A 317 -21.84 27.32 27.32
CA GLY A 317 -23.30 27.42 27.24
C GLY A 317 -23.98 26.05 27.17
N TYR A 318 -23.46 25.12 26.37
CA TYR A 318 -23.94 23.73 26.33
C TYR A 318 -23.73 23.01 27.67
N ILE A 319 -22.55 23.13 28.27
CA ILE A 319 -22.24 22.56 29.59
C ILE A 319 -23.21 23.12 30.64
N ARG A 320 -23.50 24.43 30.61
CA ARG A 320 -24.45 25.07 31.53
C ARG A 320 -25.88 24.56 31.33
N ARG A 321 -26.33 24.41 30.07
CA ARG A 321 -27.66 23.83 29.74
C ARG A 321 -27.75 22.38 30.23
N PHE A 322 -26.72 21.57 29.99
CA PHE A 322 -26.64 20.20 30.47
C PHE A 322 -26.68 20.13 32.00
N LYS A 323 -25.89 20.95 32.71
CA LYS A 323 -25.91 21.01 34.19
C LYS A 323 -27.29 21.39 34.74
N LYS A 324 -27.96 22.38 34.13
CA LYS A 324 -29.32 22.78 34.52
C LYS A 324 -30.34 21.66 34.26
N GLY A 325 -30.30 21.03 33.08
CA GLY A 325 -31.17 19.91 32.73
C GLY A 325 -30.95 18.69 33.63
N TYR A 326 -29.69 18.37 33.93
CA TYR A 326 -29.32 17.30 34.84
C TYR A 326 -29.76 17.57 36.29
N LEU A 327 -29.67 18.82 36.75
CA LEU A 327 -30.21 19.22 38.06
C LEU A 327 -31.74 19.07 38.09
N ALA A 328 -32.44 19.54 37.05
CA ALA A 328 -33.88 19.39 36.93
C ALA A 328 -34.31 17.91 36.90
N TYR A 329 -33.58 17.07 36.16
CA TYR A 329 -33.77 15.61 36.14
C TYR A 329 -33.67 15.01 37.55
N ARG A 330 -32.64 15.37 38.32
CA ARG A 330 -32.47 14.87 39.70
C ARG A 330 -33.61 15.29 40.63
N ILE A 331 -34.11 16.52 40.48
CA ILE A 331 -35.25 17.02 41.26
C ILE A 331 -36.52 16.24 40.89
N VAL A 332 -36.79 16.07 39.61
CA VAL A 332 -37.96 15.32 39.11
C VAL A 332 -37.91 13.86 39.53
N LEU A 333 -36.74 13.21 39.46
CA LEU A 333 -36.55 11.85 39.96
C LEU A 333 -36.81 11.75 41.47
N GLY A 334 -36.31 12.71 42.25
CA GLY A 334 -36.57 12.77 43.70
C GLY A 334 -38.04 12.95 44.04
N LEU A 335 -38.74 13.83 43.32
CA LEU A 335 -40.19 14.03 43.46
C LEU A 335 -40.98 12.79 43.06
N MET A 336 -40.57 12.08 42.00
CA MET A 336 -41.21 10.82 41.60
C MET A 336 -41.03 9.74 42.67
N VAL A 337 -39.83 9.58 43.24
CA VAL A 337 -39.59 8.62 44.33
C VAL A 337 -40.45 8.95 45.55
N LEU A 338 -40.55 10.23 45.91
CA LEU A 338 -41.38 10.70 47.02
C LEU A 338 -42.88 10.46 46.76
N LEU A 339 -43.35 10.75 45.55
CA LEU A 339 -44.74 10.50 45.14
C LEU A 339 -45.07 9.00 45.17
N THR A 340 -44.18 8.15 44.67
CA THR A 340 -44.33 6.69 44.77
C THR A 340 -44.44 6.25 46.23
N ALA A 341 -43.59 6.76 47.12
CA ALA A 341 -43.64 6.42 48.54
C ALA A 341 -44.95 6.85 49.20
N LEU A 342 -45.45 8.06 48.90
CA LEU A 342 -46.74 8.56 49.40
C LEU A 342 -47.94 7.73 48.89
N LEU A 343 -47.93 7.36 47.61
CA LEU A 343 -49.00 6.55 47.01
C LEU A 343 -48.99 5.10 47.52
N LEU A 344 -47.83 4.56 47.92
CA LEU A 344 -47.76 3.25 48.57
C LEU A 344 -48.38 3.25 49.98
N ILE A 345 -48.39 4.41 50.66
CA ILE A 345 -49.03 4.58 51.98
C ILE A 345 -50.56 4.70 51.82
N CYS A 346 -51.02 5.35 50.76
CA CYS A 346 -52.45 5.47 50.45
C CYS A 346 -52.96 4.19 49.77
N THR A 347 -53.57 3.29 50.53
CA THR A 347 -54.01 1.94 50.10
C THR A 347 -55.03 1.88 48.95
N SER A 348 -55.51 3.03 48.47
CA SER A 348 -56.54 3.15 47.42
C SER A 348 -56.02 3.10 45.98
N TRP A 349 -54.70 3.18 45.73
CA TRP A 349 -54.12 3.32 44.37
C TRP A 349 -52.98 2.31 44.07
N THR A 350 -53.12 1.06 44.54
CA THR A 350 -52.04 0.05 44.56
C THR A 350 -51.42 -0.29 43.20
N ARG A 351 -52.20 -0.36 42.11
CA ARG A 351 -51.66 -0.68 40.76
C ARG A 351 -50.78 0.45 40.20
N VAL A 352 -51.19 1.70 40.41
CA VAL A 352 -50.46 2.89 39.94
C VAL A 352 -49.17 3.07 40.74
N SER A 353 -49.20 2.78 42.05
CA SER A 353 -48.00 2.86 42.90
C SER A 353 -46.94 1.82 42.50
N TYR A 354 -47.31 0.60 42.10
CA TYR A 354 -46.33 -0.40 41.62
C TYR A 354 -45.70 -0.02 40.27
N LEU A 355 -46.47 0.58 39.35
CA LEU A 355 -45.94 1.07 38.07
C LEU A 355 -44.93 2.22 38.29
N LEU A 356 -45.28 3.20 39.13
CA LEU A 356 -44.39 4.31 39.48
C LEU A 356 -43.14 3.83 40.23
N LEU A 357 -43.26 2.77 41.05
CA LEU A 357 -42.13 2.11 41.69
C LEU A 357 -41.18 1.47 40.66
N GLY A 358 -41.71 0.79 39.65
CA GLY A 358 -40.90 0.23 38.56
C GLY A 358 -40.13 1.30 37.77
N ILE A 359 -40.80 2.40 37.41
CA ILE A 359 -40.18 3.50 36.66
C ILE A 359 -39.12 4.23 37.50
N SER A 360 -39.44 4.55 38.75
CA SER A 360 -38.51 5.27 39.64
C SER A 360 -37.28 4.42 39.99
N THR A 361 -37.43 3.11 40.19
CA THR A 361 -36.30 2.21 40.40
C THR A 361 -35.42 2.08 39.15
N MET A 362 -36.01 1.96 37.95
CA MET A 362 -35.24 1.94 36.69
C MET A 362 -34.43 3.23 36.49
N LEU A 363 -35.03 4.40 36.72
CA LEU A 363 -34.35 5.69 36.59
C LEU A 363 -33.25 5.89 37.65
N LEU A 364 -33.44 5.39 38.87
CA LEU A 364 -32.41 5.35 39.90
C LEU A 364 -31.23 4.46 39.49
N LEU A 365 -31.50 3.27 38.94
CA LEU A 365 -30.46 2.37 38.44
C LEU A 365 -29.66 3.00 37.30
N LEU A 366 -30.34 3.66 36.35
CA LEU A 366 -29.67 4.41 35.27
C LEU A 366 -28.81 5.56 35.80
N GLN A 367 -29.29 6.27 36.83
CA GLN A 367 -28.51 7.34 37.49
C GLN A 367 -27.28 6.79 38.21
N LEU A 368 -27.41 5.67 38.92
CA LEU A 368 -26.29 4.99 39.58
C LEU A 368 -25.27 4.48 38.56
N LEU A 369 -25.74 3.88 37.46
CA LEU A 369 -24.90 3.42 36.36
C LEU A 369 -24.15 4.59 35.71
N PHE A 370 -24.83 5.71 35.44
CA PHE A 370 -24.21 6.93 34.92
C PHE A 370 -23.15 7.48 35.89
N SER A 371 -23.46 7.57 37.19
CA SER A 371 -22.51 8.01 38.21
C SER A 371 -21.31 7.08 38.34
N PHE A 372 -21.49 5.77 38.21
CA PHE A 372 -20.42 4.78 38.27
C PHE A 372 -19.50 4.82 37.04
N LEU A 373 -20.08 4.88 35.84
CA LEU A 373 -19.31 4.87 34.58
C LEU A 373 -18.65 6.22 34.25
N VAL A 374 -19.35 7.33 34.54
CA VAL A 374 -18.97 8.67 34.08
C VAL A 374 -18.41 9.53 35.23
N GLY A 375 -18.91 9.35 36.45
CA GLY A 375 -18.50 10.14 37.62
C GLY A 375 -16.98 10.13 37.88
N PRO A 376 -16.31 8.97 37.90
CA PRO A 376 -14.86 8.90 38.07
C PRO A 376 -14.09 9.64 36.96
N LYS A 377 -14.56 9.55 35.70
CA LYS A 377 -13.94 10.22 34.55
C LYS A 377 -14.04 11.74 34.64
N ILE A 378 -15.21 12.27 35.02
CA ILE A 378 -15.42 13.72 35.22
C ILE A 378 -14.56 14.23 36.39
N LYS A 379 -14.53 13.49 37.51
CA LYS A 379 -13.72 13.87 38.68
C LYS A 379 -12.23 13.92 38.33
N LYS A 380 -11.73 12.90 37.62
CA LYS A 380 -10.33 12.84 37.16
C LYS A 380 -9.99 13.97 36.19
N LEU A 381 -10.88 14.30 35.26
CA LEU A 381 -10.69 15.43 34.33
C LEU A 381 -10.66 16.78 35.04
N ASN A 382 -11.58 17.03 35.98
CA ASN A 382 -11.60 18.26 36.77
C ASN A 382 -10.35 18.39 37.65
N GLN A 383 -9.91 17.31 38.27
CA GLN A 383 -8.66 17.28 39.05
C GLN A 383 -7.46 17.59 38.16
N PHE A 384 -7.40 17.02 36.95
CA PHE A 384 -6.33 17.29 35.99
C PHE A 384 -6.29 18.77 35.54
N LEU A 385 -7.45 19.37 35.24
CA LEU A 385 -7.55 20.77 34.82
C LEU A 385 -7.24 21.77 35.95
N GLN A 386 -7.51 21.39 37.21
CA GLN A 386 -7.29 22.24 38.39
C GLN A 386 -5.95 21.99 39.08
N ALA A 387 -5.21 20.95 38.68
CA ALA A 387 -3.90 20.64 39.27
C ALA A 387 -2.92 21.79 39.00
N LYS A 388 -2.31 22.30 40.08
CA LYS A 388 -1.22 23.28 39.98
C LYS A 388 -0.13 22.73 39.05
N PRO A 389 0.39 23.54 38.13
CA PRO A 389 1.41 23.07 37.22
C PRO A 389 2.68 22.69 37.99
N ALA A 390 3.23 21.51 37.72
CA ALA A 390 4.50 21.08 38.30
C ALA A 390 5.69 21.82 37.65
N GLU A 391 6.80 21.99 38.38
CA GLU A 391 8.03 22.67 37.90
C GLU A 391 8.62 22.07 36.61
N LYS A 392 8.30 20.80 36.29
CA LYS A 392 8.75 20.10 35.06
C LYS A 392 7.63 19.93 34.01
N GLU A 393 6.51 20.64 34.12
CA GLU A 393 5.46 20.54 33.10
C GLU A 393 5.90 21.15 31.76
N ASN A 394 5.52 20.49 30.66
CA ASN A 394 5.77 20.96 29.30
C ASN A 394 5.11 22.34 29.09
N THR A 395 5.81 23.28 28.46
CA THR A 395 5.33 24.62 28.08
C THR A 395 3.95 24.61 27.44
N TRP A 396 3.67 23.63 26.58
CA TRP A 396 2.36 23.46 25.95
C TRP A 396 1.23 23.22 26.97
N MET A 397 1.51 22.45 28.01
CA MET A 397 0.53 22.12 29.06
C MET A 397 0.20 23.34 29.92
N LEU A 398 1.20 24.16 30.25
CA LEU A 398 1.03 25.43 30.97
C LEU A 398 0.10 26.38 30.22
N ILE A 399 0.36 26.56 28.91
CA ILE A 399 -0.45 27.42 28.04
C ILE A 399 -1.87 26.85 27.88
N PHE A 400 -2.01 25.54 27.69
CA PHE A 400 -3.32 24.89 27.59
C PHE A 400 -4.16 25.09 28.86
N LYS A 401 -3.60 24.82 30.06
CA LYS A 401 -4.31 25.03 31.33
C LYS A 401 -4.69 26.50 31.57
N LYS A 402 -3.90 27.45 31.06
CA LYS A 402 -4.21 28.88 31.13
C LYS A 402 -5.40 29.26 30.23
N HIS A 403 -5.45 28.73 29.01
CA HIS A 403 -6.39 29.16 27.96
C HIS A 403 -7.54 28.19 27.66
N TYR A 404 -7.62 27.03 28.31
CA TYR A 404 -8.77 26.14 28.15
C TYR A 404 -10.12 26.80 28.46
N PRO A 405 -10.26 27.75 29.43
CA PRO A 405 -11.53 28.43 29.66
C PRO A 405 -11.93 29.30 28.47
N ASP A 406 -10.97 29.93 27.80
CA ASP A 406 -11.19 30.74 26.59
C ASP A 406 -11.65 29.86 25.43
N LEU A 407 -11.06 28.66 25.28
CA LEU A 407 -11.50 27.67 24.29
C LEU A 407 -12.96 27.21 24.51
N LEU A 408 -13.40 27.10 25.77
CA LEU A 408 -14.79 26.75 26.09
C LEU A 408 -15.78 27.89 25.82
N GLN A 409 -15.32 29.13 25.68
CA GLN A 409 -16.17 30.26 25.30
C GLN A 409 -16.46 30.31 23.80
N LEU A 410 -15.64 29.64 22.98
CA LEU A 410 -15.87 29.56 21.55
C LEU A 410 -17.18 28.80 21.23
N PRO A 411 -17.87 29.18 20.15
CA PRO A 411 -18.97 28.39 19.59
C PRO A 411 -18.51 26.95 19.30
N PHE A 412 -19.36 25.97 19.62
CA PHE A 412 -19.04 24.56 19.36
C PHE A 412 -18.74 24.29 17.87
N SER A 413 -19.42 24.99 16.96
CA SER A 413 -19.17 24.90 15.51
C SER A 413 -17.75 25.32 15.13
N GLN A 414 -17.22 26.39 15.73
CA GLN A 414 -15.85 26.85 15.52
C GLN A 414 -14.83 25.86 16.12
N LEU A 415 -15.09 25.33 17.32
CA LEU A 415 -14.19 24.33 17.91
C LEU A 415 -14.17 23.03 17.06
N ARG A 416 -15.34 22.61 16.57
CA ARG A 416 -15.48 21.46 15.66
C ARG A 416 -14.72 21.69 14.36
N SER A 417 -14.85 22.84 13.70
CA SER A 417 -14.12 23.13 12.47
C SER A 417 -12.61 23.16 12.69
N MET A 418 -12.13 23.74 13.80
CA MET A 418 -10.71 23.72 14.15
C MET A 418 -10.19 22.29 14.42
N LEU A 419 -10.96 21.43 15.08
CA LEU A 419 -10.59 20.03 15.33
C LEU A 419 -10.61 19.21 14.03
N LEU A 420 -11.65 19.37 13.22
CA LEU A 420 -11.76 18.71 11.92
C LEU A 420 -10.63 19.16 10.98
N ALA A 421 -10.31 20.45 10.94
CA ALA A 421 -9.20 20.98 10.15
C ALA A 421 -7.87 20.34 10.56
N ARG A 422 -7.62 20.20 11.87
CA ARG A 422 -6.42 19.51 12.38
C ARG A 422 -6.40 18.04 11.98
N LEU A 423 -7.51 17.33 12.19
CA LEU A 423 -7.63 15.92 11.82
C LEU A 423 -7.41 15.72 10.31
N GLN A 424 -8.09 16.48 9.46
CA GLN A 424 -7.94 16.45 8.01
C GLN A 424 -6.52 16.82 7.58
N SER A 425 -5.88 17.80 8.23
CA SER A 425 -4.49 18.17 7.91
C SER A 425 -3.50 17.06 8.25
N VAL A 426 -3.66 16.39 9.39
CA VAL A 426 -2.81 15.27 9.80
C VAL A 426 -2.99 14.08 8.85
N LEU A 427 -4.25 13.78 8.48
CA LEU A 427 -4.56 12.72 7.52
C LEU A 427 -3.99 13.03 6.12
N LEU A 428 -4.16 14.26 5.61
CA LEU A 428 -3.61 14.68 4.32
C LEU A 428 -2.08 14.63 4.30
N LEU A 429 -1.44 15.03 5.40
CA LEU A 429 0.01 14.95 5.55
C LEU A 429 0.49 13.50 5.51
N ALA A 430 -0.10 12.63 6.33
CA ALA A 430 0.28 11.24 6.46
C ALA A 430 0.00 10.42 5.19
N ASP A 431 -1.19 10.55 4.60
CA ASP A 431 -1.67 9.68 3.52
C ASP A 431 -1.24 10.15 2.11
N SER A 432 -1.06 11.46 1.91
CA SER A 432 -0.76 12.00 0.57
C SER A 432 0.58 12.71 0.52
N ILE A 433 0.80 13.72 1.36
CA ILE A 433 1.97 14.61 1.20
C ILE A 433 3.29 13.89 1.49
N TYR A 434 3.40 13.21 2.64
CA TYR A 434 4.63 12.50 3.01
C TYR A 434 4.90 11.32 2.08
N LEU A 435 3.89 10.49 1.76
CA LEU A 435 4.07 9.38 0.83
C LEU A 435 4.50 9.86 -0.57
N LYS A 436 3.91 10.94 -1.10
CA LYS A 436 4.34 11.52 -2.38
C LYS A 436 5.76 12.09 -2.32
N LYS A 437 6.17 12.69 -1.20
CA LYS A 437 7.55 13.18 -1.02
C LYS A 437 8.55 12.03 -0.99
N ILE A 438 8.25 10.94 -0.25
CA ILE A 438 9.08 9.73 -0.20
C ILE A 438 9.27 9.15 -1.60
N ARG A 439 8.17 8.98 -2.35
CA ARG A 439 8.20 8.50 -3.75
C ARG A 439 9.09 9.36 -4.66
N ARG A 440 9.02 10.69 -4.55
CA ARG A 440 9.90 11.59 -5.32
C ARG A 440 11.38 11.41 -4.95
N MET A 441 11.69 11.25 -3.67
CA MET A 441 13.07 11.00 -3.22
C MET A 441 13.59 9.65 -3.75
N SER A 442 12.76 8.61 -3.76
CA SER A 442 13.13 7.30 -4.34
C SER A 442 13.49 7.42 -5.82
N TYR A 443 12.79 8.25 -6.59
CA TYR A 443 13.15 8.52 -7.98
C TYR A 443 14.43 9.34 -8.14
N GLU A 444 14.62 10.37 -7.32
CA GLU A 444 15.85 11.17 -7.35
C GLU A 444 17.09 10.30 -7.12
N LEU A 445 16.99 9.27 -6.28
CA LEU A 445 18.06 8.29 -6.04
C LEU A 445 18.46 7.48 -7.29
N LEU A 446 17.52 7.19 -8.20
CA LEU A 446 17.81 6.46 -9.45
C LEU A 446 18.52 7.32 -10.49
N TYR A 447 18.14 8.59 -10.60
CA TYR A 447 18.64 9.50 -11.65
C TYR A 447 19.89 10.29 -11.23
N PHE A 448 20.00 10.70 -9.96
CA PHE A 448 20.99 11.68 -9.49
C PHE A 448 21.90 11.12 -8.39
N LYS A 449 22.78 10.17 -8.71
CA LYS A 449 23.77 9.70 -7.73
C LYS A 449 25.21 10.05 -8.13
N LYS A 450 25.58 11.31 -7.92
CA LYS A 450 26.98 11.73 -7.77
C LYS A 450 27.32 12.33 -6.40
N SER A 451 26.33 12.65 -5.53
CA SER A 451 26.60 13.37 -4.27
C SER A 451 25.88 12.85 -3.01
N TYR A 452 24.86 11.98 -3.11
CA TYR A 452 24.10 11.50 -1.92
C TYR A 452 24.67 10.22 -1.27
N SER A 453 25.84 9.77 -1.74
CA SER A 453 26.44 8.49 -1.35
C SER A 453 27.17 8.51 -0.01
N SER A 454 27.47 9.66 0.59
CA SER A 454 28.08 9.69 1.92
C SER A 454 27.02 9.50 3.01
N ASP A 455 25.95 10.31 3.01
CA ASP A 455 25.14 10.46 4.22
C ASP A 455 24.03 9.41 4.38
N ILE A 456 23.57 8.78 3.29
CA ILE A 456 22.59 7.67 3.37
C ILE A 456 23.31 6.34 3.68
N TYR A 457 24.58 6.21 3.30
CA TYR A 457 25.41 5.05 3.67
C TYR A 457 25.92 5.14 5.11
N ASP A 458 26.13 6.36 5.62
CA ASP A 458 26.55 6.61 7.01
C ASP A 458 25.43 6.39 8.05
N ASN A 459 24.17 6.24 7.60
CA ASN A 459 23.06 5.75 8.43
C ASN A 459 23.09 4.22 8.67
N GLY A 460 24.27 3.61 8.63
CA GLY A 460 24.53 2.29 9.17
C GLY A 460 24.60 1.16 8.15
N ILE A 461 24.86 1.42 6.86
CA ILE A 461 25.24 0.38 5.90
C ILE A 461 26.71 0.59 5.53
N THR A 462 27.61 0.14 6.41
CA THR A 462 28.94 -0.28 5.97
C THR A 462 28.73 -1.49 5.07
N GLY A 463 28.59 -1.26 3.76
CA GLY A 463 28.99 -2.27 2.79
C GLY A 463 30.46 -2.62 3.04
N PRO A 464 30.91 -3.84 2.72
CA PRO A 464 32.33 -4.17 2.82
C PRO A 464 33.14 -3.12 2.05
N THR A 465 34.19 -2.62 2.70
CA THR A 465 35.20 -1.72 2.12
C THR A 465 35.59 -2.25 0.73
N GLY A 466 35.25 -1.49 -0.33
CA GLY A 466 35.45 -1.90 -1.72
C GLY A 466 34.18 -2.20 -2.54
N SER A 467 33.00 -1.73 -2.10
CA SER A 467 31.78 -1.82 -2.91
C SER A 467 31.93 -0.96 -4.19
N PRO A 468 31.65 -1.48 -5.40
CA PRO A 468 31.77 -0.70 -6.64
C PRO A 468 30.83 0.50 -6.62
N GLU A 469 31.28 1.64 -7.17
CA GLU A 469 30.46 2.86 -7.23
C GLU A 469 29.06 2.57 -7.83
N PRO A 470 27.97 3.12 -7.28
CA PRO A 470 26.64 2.92 -7.82
C PRO A 470 26.51 3.51 -9.23
N ARG A 471 26.09 2.69 -10.21
CA ARG A 471 25.83 3.13 -11.59
C ARG A 471 24.67 4.14 -11.64
N SER A 472 24.79 5.19 -12.45
CA SER A 472 23.63 5.99 -12.85
C SER A 472 22.83 5.21 -13.88
N TRP A 473 21.56 4.95 -13.57
CA TRP A 473 20.64 4.19 -14.41
C TRP A 473 20.02 5.03 -15.54
N GLY A 474 20.41 6.30 -15.68
CA GLY A 474 19.70 7.36 -16.40
C GLY A 474 19.03 6.97 -17.73
N GLN A 475 19.74 6.34 -18.67
CA GLN A 475 19.19 5.99 -19.98
C GLN A 475 18.51 4.61 -20.06
N ASN A 476 18.66 3.77 -19.04
CA ASN A 476 18.22 2.37 -19.02
C ASN A 476 16.95 2.18 -18.17
N ILE A 477 16.33 3.28 -17.74
CA ILE A 477 15.07 3.29 -16.99
C ILE A 477 13.91 3.74 -17.88
N ALA A 478 12.77 3.06 -17.73
CA ALA A 478 11.48 3.62 -18.09
C ALA A 478 10.51 3.62 -16.92
N MET A 479 10.01 4.81 -16.59
CA MET A 479 8.94 5.00 -15.62
C MET A 479 7.60 4.80 -16.31
N THR A 480 7.00 3.64 -16.07
CA THR A 480 5.71 3.22 -16.62
C THR A 480 4.61 3.64 -15.66
N ALA A 481 4.51 4.96 -15.47
CA ALA A 481 3.52 5.58 -14.59
C ALA A 481 2.12 5.60 -15.23
N ILE A 482 1.07 5.28 -14.48
CA ILE A 482 -0.32 5.23 -14.98
C ILE A 482 -0.78 6.53 -15.64
N TYR A 483 -0.29 7.66 -15.12
CA TYR A 483 -0.66 8.99 -15.61
C TYR A 483 0.21 9.43 -16.80
N LEU A 484 1.18 8.63 -17.26
CA LEU A 484 2.16 9.04 -18.27
C LEU A 484 1.47 9.55 -19.54
N LEU A 485 0.46 8.81 -20.00
CA LEU A 485 -0.32 9.10 -21.21
C LEU A 485 -1.60 9.92 -20.92
N SER A 486 -1.84 10.31 -19.66
CA SER A 486 -3.02 11.08 -19.24
C SER A 486 -2.96 12.53 -19.74
N SER A 487 -4.13 13.15 -19.85
CA SER A 487 -4.27 14.61 -20.02
C SER A 487 -3.55 15.40 -18.92
N LYS A 488 -3.48 14.87 -17.69
CA LYS A 488 -2.79 15.53 -16.55
C LYS A 488 -1.28 15.72 -16.77
N ASN A 489 -0.67 14.94 -17.67
CA ASN A 489 0.77 14.91 -17.93
C ASN A 489 1.14 15.41 -19.33
N LYS A 490 0.19 15.94 -20.10
CA LYS A 490 0.39 16.23 -21.53
C LYS A 490 1.57 17.17 -21.78
N GLU A 491 1.64 18.29 -21.05
CA GLU A 491 2.67 19.31 -21.23
C GLU A 491 4.05 18.81 -20.80
N VAL A 492 4.09 18.06 -19.69
CA VAL A 492 5.32 17.46 -19.16
C VAL A 492 5.85 16.41 -20.12
N LEU A 493 5.00 15.49 -20.60
CA LEU A 493 5.37 14.46 -21.56
C LEU A 493 5.95 15.04 -22.85
N VAL A 494 5.31 16.07 -23.42
CA VAL A 494 5.82 16.74 -24.62
C VAL A 494 7.19 17.37 -24.36
N THR A 495 7.39 17.93 -23.17
CA THR A 495 8.67 18.52 -22.77
C THR A 495 9.76 17.45 -22.59
N GLU A 496 9.43 16.32 -21.99
CA GLU A 496 10.33 15.18 -21.82
C GLU A 496 10.76 14.62 -23.17
N ILE A 497 9.81 14.29 -24.05
CA ILE A 497 10.08 13.77 -25.40
C ILE A 497 11.05 14.69 -26.15
N LYS A 498 10.83 16.01 -26.11
CA LYS A 498 11.72 16.98 -26.79
C LYS A 498 13.15 17.01 -26.23
N ARG A 499 13.36 16.59 -24.99
CA ARG A 499 14.67 16.58 -24.31
C ARG A 499 15.38 15.23 -24.41
N GLU A 500 14.73 14.17 -24.88
CA GLU A 500 15.34 12.84 -24.96
C GLU A 500 16.40 12.74 -26.06
N PRO A 501 17.48 11.96 -25.84
CA PRO A 501 18.52 11.72 -26.83
C PRO A 501 18.05 10.67 -27.85
N TRP A 502 17.25 11.08 -28.82
CA TRP A 502 16.73 10.20 -29.88
C TRP A 502 17.83 9.69 -30.82
N ASP A 503 17.71 8.44 -31.25
CA ASP A 503 18.47 7.91 -32.37
C ASP A 503 17.88 8.33 -33.73
N TYR A 504 18.31 9.50 -34.22
CA TYR A 504 17.87 10.05 -35.51
C TYR A 504 18.28 9.22 -36.73
N HIS A 505 19.21 8.26 -36.61
CA HIS A 505 19.67 7.43 -37.72
C HIS A 505 18.80 6.17 -37.95
N SER A 506 18.08 5.69 -36.93
CA SER A 506 17.18 4.52 -37.06
C SER A 506 15.71 4.88 -37.23
N ALA A 507 15.35 6.14 -37.04
CA ALA A 507 14.06 6.67 -37.44
C ALA A 507 14.16 7.16 -38.89
N LYS A 508 13.21 6.81 -39.77
CA LYS A 508 12.91 7.63 -40.97
C LYS A 508 12.29 8.98 -40.56
N VAL A 509 12.74 9.55 -39.44
CA VAL A 509 12.31 10.83 -38.91
C VAL A 509 13.51 11.74 -39.10
N SER A 510 13.46 12.49 -40.20
CA SER A 510 14.43 13.52 -40.55
C SER A 510 14.80 14.34 -39.31
N ALA A 511 16.11 14.49 -39.07
CA ALA A 511 16.68 15.31 -38.01
C ALA A 511 16.27 16.81 -38.07
N VAL A 512 15.50 17.20 -39.09
CA VAL A 512 15.05 18.57 -39.33
C VAL A 512 13.62 18.82 -38.82
N ASP A 513 12.81 17.80 -38.47
CA ASP A 513 11.43 18.04 -38.02
C ASP A 513 11.01 17.27 -36.76
N ALA A 514 11.17 17.93 -35.61
CA ALA A 514 10.68 17.47 -34.31
C ALA A 514 9.14 17.27 -34.25
N ARG A 515 8.40 17.73 -35.27
CA ARG A 515 6.94 17.50 -35.39
C ARG A 515 6.62 16.03 -35.69
N LEU A 516 7.42 15.31 -36.47
CA LEU A 516 7.19 13.90 -36.81
C LEU A 516 7.33 12.96 -35.58
N LEU A 517 8.25 13.25 -34.66
CA LEU A 517 8.35 12.52 -33.39
C LEU A 517 7.16 12.82 -32.47
N LYS A 518 6.73 14.08 -32.40
CA LYS A 518 5.55 14.45 -31.62
C LYS A 518 4.30 13.73 -32.15
N ASP A 519 4.08 13.75 -33.46
CA ASP A 519 2.88 13.16 -34.08
C ASP A 519 2.86 11.63 -33.93
N VAL A 520 4.01 10.97 -33.93
CA VAL A 520 4.11 9.51 -33.70
C VAL A 520 3.87 9.16 -32.23
N PHE A 521 4.36 9.94 -31.27
CA PHE A 521 4.30 9.60 -29.84
C PHE A 521 3.10 10.21 -29.10
N GLU A 522 2.36 11.16 -29.67
CA GLU A 522 1.18 11.75 -29.02
C GLU A 522 0.03 10.73 -28.96
N PRO A 523 -0.49 10.38 -27.77
CA PRO A 523 -1.61 9.44 -27.68
C PRO A 523 -2.89 10.11 -28.17
N ALA A 524 -3.65 9.37 -28.98
CA ALA A 524 -4.96 9.72 -29.51
C ALA A 524 -5.96 9.95 -28.37
N ASP A 525 -6.95 10.83 -28.60
CA ASP A 525 -7.93 11.24 -27.59
C ASP A 525 -8.71 10.05 -27.01
N ARG A 526 -9.00 9.02 -27.82
CA ARG A 526 -9.67 7.80 -27.37
C ARG A 526 -8.83 7.04 -26.34
N LEU A 527 -7.55 6.83 -26.62
CA LEU A 527 -6.62 6.18 -25.69
C LEU A 527 -6.43 7.04 -24.44
N ARG A 528 -6.25 8.35 -24.61
CA ARG A 528 -6.07 9.30 -23.51
C ARG A 528 -7.26 9.31 -22.55
N SER A 529 -8.48 9.24 -23.07
CA SER A 529 -9.71 9.15 -22.27
C SER A 529 -9.75 7.88 -21.39
N ILE A 530 -9.29 6.73 -21.91
CA ILE A 530 -9.16 5.49 -21.14
C ILE A 530 -8.12 5.65 -20.02
N VAL A 531 -6.96 6.21 -20.35
CA VAL A 531 -5.88 6.45 -19.38
C VAL A 531 -6.30 7.45 -18.31
N ASP A 532 -7.07 8.48 -18.65
CA ASP A 532 -7.60 9.46 -17.70
C ASP A 532 -8.55 8.79 -16.69
N ARG A 533 -9.45 7.90 -17.16
CA ARG A 533 -10.32 7.09 -16.27
C ARG A 533 -9.51 6.17 -15.37
N ALA A 534 -8.51 5.48 -15.92
CA ALA A 534 -7.61 4.61 -15.15
C ALA A 534 -6.83 5.40 -14.07
N THR A 535 -6.32 6.57 -14.43
CA THR A 535 -5.57 7.47 -13.53
C THR A 535 -6.45 8.04 -12.42
N ALA A 536 -7.73 8.30 -12.70
CA ALA A 536 -8.68 8.86 -11.75
C ALA A 536 -9.22 7.83 -10.75
N MET A 537 -9.02 6.53 -10.97
CA MET A 537 -9.49 5.50 -10.06
C MET A 537 -8.82 5.61 -8.69
N ASP A 538 -9.59 5.44 -7.62
CA ASP A 538 -9.09 5.44 -6.25
C ASP A 538 -8.30 4.18 -5.89
N THR A 539 -7.58 4.25 -4.76
CA THR A 539 -6.86 3.08 -4.22
C THR A 539 -7.79 2.28 -3.31
N THR A 540 -8.28 1.14 -3.80
CA THR A 540 -9.18 0.22 -3.09
C THR A 540 -8.74 -1.24 -3.27
N LEU A 541 -9.28 -2.15 -2.47
CA LEU A 541 -9.11 -3.61 -2.63
C LEU A 541 -10.38 -4.28 -3.20
N TRP A 542 -11.15 -3.51 -3.97
CA TRP A 542 -12.40 -3.92 -4.62
C TRP A 542 -12.76 -2.92 -5.73
N PHE A 543 -13.69 -3.30 -6.60
CA PHE A 543 -14.37 -2.37 -7.49
C PHE A 543 -15.82 -2.22 -7.06
N ASP A 544 -16.26 -0.99 -6.80
CA ASP A 544 -17.67 -0.72 -6.51
C ASP A 544 -18.54 -0.83 -7.78
N GLN A 545 -19.86 -0.79 -7.62
CA GLN A 545 -20.80 -0.93 -8.73
C GLN A 545 -20.58 0.13 -9.83
N TYR A 546 -20.32 1.38 -9.46
CA TYR A 546 -20.09 2.46 -10.43
C TYR A 546 -18.79 2.24 -11.21
N GLN A 547 -17.74 1.75 -10.55
CA GLN A 547 -16.47 1.42 -11.18
C GLN A 547 -16.59 0.20 -12.12
N VAL A 548 -17.41 -0.78 -11.77
CA VAL A 548 -17.73 -1.92 -12.64
C VAL A 548 -18.50 -1.44 -13.88
N GLU A 549 -19.54 -0.64 -13.70
CA GLU A 549 -20.31 -0.03 -14.81
C GLU A 549 -19.44 0.87 -15.70
N ALA A 550 -18.43 1.54 -15.12
CA ALA A 550 -17.47 2.37 -15.84
C ALA A 550 -16.31 1.58 -16.48
N HIS A 551 -16.33 0.24 -16.45
CA HIS A 551 -15.28 -0.63 -16.99
C HIS A 551 -13.89 -0.31 -16.41
N ALA A 552 -13.79 0.06 -15.13
CA ALA A 552 -12.54 0.52 -14.52
C ALA A 552 -11.41 -0.53 -14.60
N LEU A 553 -11.72 -1.80 -14.36
CA LEU A 553 -10.76 -2.90 -14.46
C LEU A 553 -10.16 -3.03 -15.87
N GLU A 554 -11.01 -2.97 -16.90
CA GLU A 554 -10.59 -2.99 -18.30
C GLU A 554 -9.74 -1.76 -18.65
N ASN A 555 -10.19 -0.56 -18.28
CA ASN A 555 -9.46 0.69 -18.52
C ASN A 555 -8.04 0.63 -17.90
N LEU A 556 -7.89 0.03 -16.71
CA LEU A 556 -6.60 -0.12 -16.03
C LEU A 556 -5.64 -1.05 -16.76
N VAL A 557 -6.15 -2.20 -17.21
CA VAL A 557 -5.34 -3.17 -17.95
C VAL A 557 -4.89 -2.58 -19.29
N ILE A 558 -5.80 -1.93 -20.02
CA ILE A 558 -5.48 -1.24 -21.28
C ILE A 558 -4.44 -0.13 -21.04
N ALA A 559 -4.61 0.67 -19.98
CA ALA A 559 -3.65 1.72 -19.64
C ALA A 559 -2.26 1.15 -19.37
N GLY A 560 -2.16 0.03 -18.64
CA GLY A 560 -0.88 -0.66 -18.40
C GLY A 560 -0.24 -1.18 -19.68
N GLN A 561 -1.03 -1.80 -20.56
CA GLN A 561 -0.58 -2.32 -21.86
C GLN A 561 -0.03 -1.21 -22.76
N ALA A 562 -0.81 -0.14 -22.96
CA ALA A 562 -0.44 0.97 -23.82
C ALA A 562 0.75 1.76 -23.27
N THR A 563 0.80 1.97 -21.95
CA THR A 563 1.91 2.69 -21.32
C THR A 563 3.22 1.90 -21.39
N MET A 564 3.16 0.57 -21.20
CA MET A 564 4.33 -0.28 -21.39
C MET A 564 4.80 -0.28 -22.86
N CYS A 565 3.89 -0.38 -23.82
CA CYS A 565 4.18 -0.24 -25.25
C CYS A 565 4.93 1.06 -25.56
N PHE A 566 4.36 2.17 -25.10
CA PHE A 566 4.93 3.50 -25.28
C PHE A 566 6.34 3.63 -24.71
N ASN A 567 6.56 3.12 -23.49
CA ASN A 567 7.87 3.19 -22.85
C ASN A 567 8.90 2.27 -23.47
N MET A 568 8.51 1.05 -23.87
CA MET A 568 9.40 0.18 -24.64
C MET A 568 9.79 0.83 -25.97
N LEU A 569 8.84 1.49 -26.65
CA LEU A 569 9.11 2.26 -27.86
C LEU A 569 10.13 3.38 -27.59
N ARG A 570 9.94 4.19 -26.54
CA ARG A 570 10.92 5.21 -26.13
C ARG A 570 12.30 4.61 -25.86
N LEU A 571 12.37 3.50 -25.13
CA LEU A 571 13.64 2.84 -24.79
C LEU A 571 14.39 2.36 -26.03
N VAL A 572 13.73 1.67 -26.97
CA VAL A 572 14.42 1.15 -28.16
C VAL A 572 14.93 2.25 -29.09
N TYR A 573 14.31 3.44 -29.07
CA TYR A 573 14.78 4.61 -29.83
C TYR A 573 15.84 5.44 -29.08
N ARG A 574 15.96 5.29 -27.76
CA ARG A 574 17.02 5.89 -26.94
C ARG A 574 18.30 5.04 -26.89
N LEU A 575 18.15 3.72 -26.97
CA LEU A 575 19.23 2.76 -26.84
C LEU A 575 19.67 2.22 -28.20
N GLU A 576 20.93 1.82 -28.30
CA GLU A 576 21.49 1.18 -29.49
C GLU A 576 21.76 -0.30 -29.21
N SER A 577 21.54 -1.16 -30.21
CA SER A 577 21.87 -2.58 -30.12
C SER A 577 22.24 -3.14 -31.49
N GLU A 578 23.20 -4.06 -31.50
CA GLU A 578 23.61 -4.83 -32.68
C GLU A 578 22.85 -6.16 -32.81
N SER A 579 21.96 -6.45 -31.85
CA SER A 579 21.16 -7.68 -31.86
C SER A 579 20.26 -7.75 -33.09
N LYS A 580 20.23 -8.92 -33.74
CA LYS A 580 19.32 -9.19 -34.88
C LYS A 580 17.84 -8.97 -34.52
N GLY A 581 17.47 -9.14 -33.25
CA GLY A 581 16.11 -8.93 -32.76
C GLY A 581 15.72 -7.45 -32.57
N TRP A 582 16.68 -6.51 -32.63
CA TRP A 582 16.43 -5.09 -32.33
C TRP A 582 15.57 -4.38 -33.37
N GLY A 583 15.88 -4.57 -34.67
CA GLY A 583 15.10 -4.00 -35.77
C GLY A 583 13.64 -4.47 -35.78
N PRO A 584 13.38 -5.80 -35.75
CA PRO A 584 12.03 -6.34 -35.66
C PRO A 584 11.25 -5.85 -34.43
N LEU A 585 11.92 -5.71 -33.28
CA LEU A 585 11.29 -5.16 -32.08
C LEU A 585 10.82 -3.72 -32.29
N LYS A 586 11.66 -2.85 -32.87
CA LYS A 586 11.28 -1.45 -33.17
C LYS A 586 10.03 -1.36 -34.05
N GLU A 587 10.02 -2.11 -35.15
CA GLU A 587 8.89 -2.14 -36.08
C GLU A 587 7.62 -2.63 -35.40
N ARG A 588 7.72 -3.68 -34.58
CA ARG A 588 6.59 -4.23 -33.84
C ARG A 588 6.03 -3.26 -32.83
N LEU A 589 6.88 -2.62 -32.01
CA LEU A 589 6.46 -1.63 -31.02
C LEU A 589 5.76 -0.44 -31.68
N LEU A 590 6.23 0.01 -32.85
CA LEU A 590 5.59 1.09 -33.60
C LEU A 590 4.21 0.67 -34.14
N LYS A 591 4.09 -0.57 -34.64
CA LYS A 591 2.81 -1.14 -35.10
C LYS A 591 1.82 -1.28 -33.96
N ASP A 592 2.25 -1.83 -32.82
CA ASP A 592 1.40 -2.02 -31.65
C ASP A 592 0.97 -0.67 -31.06
N TRP A 593 1.88 0.32 -31.02
CA TRP A 593 1.54 1.69 -30.62
C TRP A 593 0.50 2.32 -31.54
N THR A 594 0.65 2.18 -32.86
CA THR A 594 -0.34 2.64 -33.83
C THR A 594 -1.70 1.97 -33.58
N LYS A 595 -1.70 0.67 -33.30
CA LYS A 595 -2.92 -0.09 -33.01
C LYS A 595 -3.59 0.36 -31.71
N PHE A 596 -2.83 0.63 -30.64
CA PHE A 596 -3.39 1.19 -29.40
C PHE A 596 -4.06 2.56 -29.60
N ASN A 597 -3.58 3.36 -30.55
CA ASN A 597 -4.20 4.65 -30.85
C ASN A 597 -5.51 4.51 -31.66
N GLN A 598 -5.64 3.46 -32.47
CA GLN A 598 -6.84 3.20 -33.28
C GLN A 598 -7.90 2.41 -32.49
N GLU A 599 -7.48 1.32 -31.85
CA GLU A 599 -8.31 0.33 -31.17
C GLU A 599 -7.73 0.02 -29.78
N PRO A 600 -7.79 0.93 -28.78
CA PRO A 600 -7.10 0.74 -27.50
C PRO A 600 -7.33 -0.61 -26.80
N GLY A 601 -8.53 -1.19 -26.93
CA GLY A 601 -8.94 -2.45 -26.29
C GLY A 601 -8.45 -3.72 -26.98
N TRP A 602 -7.80 -3.63 -28.16
CA TRP A 602 -7.51 -4.80 -29.00
C TRP A 602 -6.77 -5.94 -28.29
N MET A 603 -5.85 -5.59 -27.36
CA MET A 603 -5.07 -6.60 -26.63
C MET A 603 -5.84 -7.14 -25.44
N TYR A 604 -6.64 -6.31 -24.78
CA TYR A 604 -7.53 -6.77 -23.71
C TYR A 604 -8.55 -7.79 -24.25
N GLU A 605 -9.18 -7.48 -25.39
CA GLU A 605 -10.12 -8.36 -26.09
C GLU A 605 -9.45 -9.67 -26.53
N TRP A 606 -8.19 -9.62 -26.98
CA TRP A 606 -7.41 -10.81 -27.35
C TRP A 606 -7.27 -11.79 -26.18
N TYR A 607 -6.89 -11.30 -24.99
CA TYR A 607 -6.83 -12.16 -23.80
C TYR A 607 -8.22 -12.62 -23.35
N ALA A 608 -9.25 -11.78 -23.49
CA ALA A 608 -10.62 -12.14 -23.14
C ALA A 608 -11.19 -13.26 -24.05
N ALA A 609 -10.71 -13.36 -25.29
CA ALA A 609 -11.03 -14.44 -26.22
C ALA A 609 -10.29 -15.76 -25.92
N GLY A 610 -9.35 -15.76 -24.96
CA GLY A 610 -8.57 -16.95 -24.61
C GLY A 610 -7.50 -17.34 -25.63
N GLU A 611 -7.09 -16.40 -26.48
CA GLU A 611 -6.07 -16.61 -27.53
C GLU A 611 -4.63 -16.54 -27.02
#